data_AF-A0A0A9YKA6-F1
#
_entry.id   AF-A0A0A9YKA6-F1
#
_cell.length_a   1.000
_cell.length_b   1.000
_cell.length_c   1.000
_cell.angle_alpha   90.00
_cell.angle_beta   90.00
_cell.angle_gamma   90.00
#
_symmetry.space_group_name_H-M   'P 1'
#
loop_
_entity.id
_entity.type
_entity.pdbx_description
1 polymer ?
#
loop_
_entity_poly.entity_id
_entity_poly.type
_entity_poly.pdbx_seq_one_letter_code
_entity_poly.pdbx_strand_id
1 'polypeptide(L)'
;MEVIQIVSECDRKSCNIIEFRDYKLIYKRYASLYFSFCVSVSDNELMYLEIIHLFVELLDRYFESICELDLVFNFHKIFIIIDEMFLAGEIQETSKRTIISRLEEMERVKR
;
A
#
# COMPACT_ATOMS: atom_id res chain seq x y z
N MET A 1 -8.20 16.81 -0.24
CA MET A 1 -9.51 16.43 0.34
C MET A 1 -10.46 15.80 -0.66
N GLU A 2 -10.43 16.18 -1.94
CA GLU A 2 -11.32 15.65 -2.98
C GLU A 2 -11.27 14.12 -3.13
N VAL A 3 -10.07 13.52 -3.16
CA VAL A 3 -9.88 12.06 -3.22
C VAL A 3 -10.50 11.33 -2.02
N ILE A 4 -10.35 11.88 -0.80
CA ILE A 4 -10.87 11.27 0.43
C ILE A 4 -12.40 11.27 0.42
N GLN A 5 -13.03 12.37 -0.04
CA GLN A 5 -14.48 12.45 -0.18
C GLN A 5 -15.01 11.44 -1.21
N ILE A 6 -14.37 11.39 -2.39
CA ILE A 6 -14.75 10.49 -3.47
C ILE A 6 -14.65 9.01 -3.04
N VAL A 7 -13.56 8.62 -2.37
CA VAL A 7 -13.39 7.26 -1.83
C VAL A 7 -14.44 6.93 -0.78
N SER A 8 -14.72 7.87 0.13
CA SER A 8 -15.73 7.67 1.19
C SER A 8 -17.15 7.52 0.63
N GLU A 9 -17.46 8.21 -0.46
CA GLU A 9 -18.76 8.11 -1.15
C GLU A 9 -18.88 6.82 -1.99
N CYS A 10 -17.79 6.36 -2.60
CA CYS A 10 -17.76 5.11 -3.37
C CYS A 10 -17.73 3.84 -2.49
N ASP A 11 -17.27 3.91 -1.25
CA ASP A 11 -17.36 2.78 -0.28
C ASP A 11 -18.81 2.31 -0.11
N ARG A 12 -19.79 3.21 -0.28
CA ARG A 12 -21.22 2.88 -0.26
C ARG A 12 -21.71 2.12 -1.50
N LYS A 13 -20.94 2.12 -2.58
CA LYS A 13 -21.26 1.48 -3.88
C LYS A 13 -20.49 0.18 -4.11
N SER A 14 -19.60 -0.22 -3.20
CA SER A 14 -18.80 -1.45 -3.27
C SER A 14 -17.88 -1.53 -4.51
N CYS A 15 -17.41 -0.39 -5.03
CA CYS A 15 -16.48 -0.36 -6.17
C CYS A 15 -15.07 -0.02 -5.68
N ASN A 16 -14.10 -0.91 -5.92
CA ASN A 16 -12.70 -0.70 -5.52
C ASN A 16 -11.90 0.17 -6.52
N ILE A 17 -12.53 0.63 -7.60
CA ILE A 17 -11.92 1.36 -8.70
C ILE A 17 -12.76 2.60 -8.96
N ILE A 18 -12.10 3.75 -9.06
CA ILE A 18 -12.72 5.03 -9.34
C ILE A 18 -11.96 5.68 -10.50
N GLU A 19 -12.69 6.07 -11.54
CA GLU A 19 -12.11 6.90 -12.60
C GLU A 19 -11.89 8.32 -12.06
N PHE A 20 -10.65 8.78 -12.12
CA PHE A 20 -10.24 10.09 -11.61
C PHE A 20 -9.43 10.83 -12.67
N ARG A 21 -10.12 11.63 -13.49
CA ARG A 21 -9.54 12.37 -14.62
C ARG A 21 -8.85 11.41 -15.61
N ASP A 22 -7.58 11.63 -15.92
CA ASP A 22 -6.76 10.80 -16.81
C ASP A 22 -6.10 9.60 -16.09
N TYR A 23 -6.50 9.33 -14.84
CA TYR A 23 -5.99 8.25 -14.01
C TYR A 23 -7.12 7.41 -13.43
N LYS A 24 -6.76 6.23 -12.92
CA LYS A 24 -7.66 5.39 -12.12
C LYS A 24 -7.16 5.37 -10.69
N LEU A 25 -8.06 5.61 -9.75
CA LEU A 25 -7.80 5.43 -8.33
C LEU A 25 -8.30 4.05 -7.92
N ILE A 26 -7.37 3.23 -7.45
CA ILE A 26 -7.63 1.90 -6.95
C ILE A 26 -7.50 1.96 -5.45
N TYR A 27 -8.51 1.53 -4.72
CA TYR A 27 -8.49 1.61 -3.27
C TYR A 27 -9.11 0.38 -2.63
N LYS A 28 -8.70 0.12 -1.39
CA LYS A 28 -9.25 -0.96 -0.57
C LYS A 28 -9.21 -0.56 0.89
N ARG A 29 -10.28 -0.91 1.60
CA ARG A 29 -10.42 -0.64 3.03
C ARG A 29 -9.96 -1.87 3.84
N TYR A 30 -9.12 -1.64 4.85
CA TYR A 30 -8.73 -2.62 5.86
C TYR A 30 -9.00 -2.01 7.24
N ALA A 31 -9.93 -2.61 7.99
CA ALA A 31 -10.45 -2.05 9.24
C ALA A 31 -10.96 -0.59 9.08
N SER A 32 -10.35 0.39 9.73
CA SER A 32 -10.71 1.80 9.58
C SER A 32 -9.78 2.59 8.63
N LEU A 33 -8.75 1.92 8.08
CA LEU A 33 -7.81 2.50 7.14
C LEU A 33 -8.22 2.27 5.68
N TYR A 34 -8.01 3.29 4.86
CA TYR A 34 -8.13 3.22 3.41
C TYR A 34 -6.74 3.27 2.78
N PHE A 35 -6.44 2.29 1.95
CA PHE A 35 -5.23 2.24 1.14
C PHE A 35 -5.61 2.51 -0.32
N SER A 36 -4.86 3.38 -1.00
CA SER A 36 -5.16 3.74 -2.39
C SER A 36 -3.91 3.98 -3.23
N PHE A 37 -3.96 3.55 -4.48
CA PHE A 37 -2.98 3.83 -5.52
C PHE A 37 -3.63 4.60 -6.66
N CYS A 38 -2.90 5.58 -7.20
CA CYS A 38 -3.27 6.27 -8.43
C CYS A 38 -2.45 5.66 -9.56
N VAL A 39 -3.12 5.10 -10.58
CA VAL A 39 -2.48 4.36 -11.67
C VAL A 39 -2.94 4.89 -13.02
N SER A 40 -2.18 4.58 -14.07
CA SER A 40 -2.56 4.94 -15.43
C SER A 40 -3.83 4.19 -15.84
N VAL A 41 -4.61 4.78 -16.75
CA VAL A 41 -5.78 4.11 -17.34
C VAL A 41 -5.44 2.82 -18.09
N SER A 42 -4.18 2.68 -18.54
CA SER A 42 -3.65 1.50 -19.23
C SER A 42 -3.26 0.36 -18.31
N ASP A 43 -3.15 0.62 -17.01
CA ASP A 43 -2.61 -0.35 -16.06
C ASP A 43 -3.67 -1.36 -15.60
N ASN A 44 -3.22 -2.54 -15.20
CA ASN A 44 -4.12 -3.60 -14.73
C ASN A 44 -4.61 -3.31 -13.31
N GLU A 45 -5.92 -3.06 -13.15
CA GLU A 45 -6.44 -2.63 -11.87
C GLU A 45 -6.42 -3.73 -10.80
N LEU A 46 -6.62 -4.98 -11.21
CA LEU A 46 -6.61 -6.13 -10.30
C LEU A 46 -5.22 -6.39 -9.75
N MET A 47 -4.19 -6.12 -10.56
CA MET A 47 -2.79 -6.22 -10.12
C MET A 47 -2.52 -5.27 -8.95
N TYR A 48 -2.94 -4.01 -9.05
CA TYR A 48 -2.76 -3.03 -7.99
C TYR A 48 -3.64 -3.30 -6.76
N LEU A 49 -4.82 -3.92 -6.91
CA LEU A 49 -5.58 -4.41 -5.76
C LEU A 49 -4.84 -5.50 -4.99
N GLU A 50 -4.17 -6.42 -5.70
CA GLU A 50 -3.34 -7.44 -5.05
C GLU A 50 -2.08 -6.84 -4.44
N ILE A 51 -1.51 -5.79 -5.02
CA ILE A 51 -0.36 -5.09 -4.43
C ILE A 51 -0.76 -4.39 -3.13
N ILE A 52 -1.93 -3.74 -3.08
CA ILE A 52 -2.47 -3.21 -1.81
C ILE A 52 -2.55 -4.34 -0.78
N HIS A 53 -3.04 -5.51 -1.18
CA HIS A 53 -3.16 -6.64 -0.27
C HIS A 53 -1.80 -7.14 0.23
N LEU A 54 -0.85 -7.32 -0.67
CA LEU A 54 0.54 -7.70 -0.38
C LEU A 54 1.19 -6.72 0.60
N PHE A 55 1.00 -5.42 0.39
CA PHE A 55 1.53 -4.38 1.26
C PHE A 55 0.97 -4.48 2.69
N VAL A 56 -0.35 -4.67 2.82
CA VAL A 56 -0.98 -4.84 4.14
C VAL A 56 -0.50 -6.11 4.85
N GLU A 57 -0.31 -7.22 4.12
CA GLU A 57 0.25 -8.45 4.70
C GLU A 57 1.72 -8.29 5.13
N LEU A 58 2.51 -7.54 4.38
CA LEU A 58 3.90 -7.24 4.74
C LEU A 58 3.97 -6.40 6.01
N LEU A 59 3.12 -5.39 6.10
CA LEU A 59 2.98 -4.56 7.29
C LEU A 59 2.57 -5.39 8.51
N ASP A 60 1.55 -6.24 8.39
CA ASP A 60 1.08 -7.08 9.50
C ASP A 60 2.16 -8.05 9.99
N ARG A 61 2.93 -8.65 9.07
CA ARG A 61 4.04 -9.54 9.42
C ARG A 61 5.22 -8.78 10.05
N TYR A 62 5.55 -7.59 9.54
CA TYR A 62 6.70 -6.82 10.01
C TYR A 62 6.47 -6.19 11.39
N PHE A 63 5.24 -5.78 11.70
CA PHE A 63 4.86 -5.21 13.00
C PHE A 63 4.34 -6.24 14.02
N GLU A 64 4.30 -7.54 13.68
CA GLU A 64 3.79 -8.62 14.53
C GLU A 64 2.37 -8.36 15.07
N SER A 65 1.41 -8.10 14.16
CA SER A 65 0.04 -7.61 14.40
C SER A 65 -0.04 -6.09 14.41
N ILE A 66 -0.52 -5.53 13.30
CA ILE A 66 -0.50 -4.08 13.12
C ILE A 66 -1.67 -3.36 13.82
N CYS A 67 -1.37 -2.26 14.51
CA CYS A 67 -2.36 -1.28 14.93
C CYS A 67 -2.21 0.03 14.15
N GLU A 68 -3.30 0.77 13.95
CA GLU A 68 -3.31 2.06 13.22
C GLU A 68 -2.32 3.07 13.82
N LEU A 69 -2.18 3.03 15.14
CA LEU A 69 -1.24 3.84 15.90
C LEU A 69 0.21 3.56 15.51
N ASP A 70 0.56 2.30 15.23
CA ASP A 70 1.91 1.91 14.82
C ASP A 70 2.27 2.51 13.47
N LEU A 71 1.30 2.65 12.56
CA LEU A 71 1.54 3.32 11.28
C LEU A 71 1.84 4.80 11.47
N VAL A 72 1.13 5.46 12.39
CA VAL A 72 1.32 6.89 12.67
C VAL A 72 2.69 7.13 13.32
N PHE A 73 3.08 6.31 14.28
CA PHE A 73 4.36 6.48 14.98
C PHE A 73 5.57 6.00 14.20
N ASN A 74 5.42 4.93 13.40
CA ASN A 74 6.52 4.29 12.67
C ASN A 74 6.43 4.50 11.15
N PHE A 75 5.89 5.63 10.70
CA PHE A 75 5.73 5.93 9.26
C PHE A 75 7.04 5.79 8.47
N HIS A 76 8.19 6.09 9.08
CA HIS A 76 9.50 5.96 8.46
C HIS A 76 9.81 4.51 8.04
N LYS A 77 9.36 3.51 8.83
CA LYS A 77 9.53 2.09 8.49
C LYS A 77 8.63 1.68 7.33
N ILE A 78 7.43 2.26 7.26
CA ILE A 78 6.50 2.06 6.14
C ILE A 78 7.12 2.54 4.83
N PHE A 79 7.75 3.72 4.83
CA PHE A 79 8.42 4.23 3.63
C PHE A 79 9.53 3.29 3.15
N ILE A 80 10.30 2.69 4.07
CA ILE A 80 11.32 1.69 3.70
C ILE A 80 10.66 0.45 3.06
N ILE A 81 9.53 -0.04 3.58
CA ILE A 81 8.80 -1.16 2.97
C ILE A 81 8.31 -0.78 1.56
N ILE A 82 7.80 0.43 1.39
CA ILE A 82 7.35 0.93 0.08
C ILE A 82 8.52 1.00 -0.90
N ASP A 83 9.69 1.49 -0.46
CA ASP A 83 10.89 1.60 -1.30
C ASP A 83 11.43 0.23 -1.74
N GLU A 84 11.25 -0.82 -0.94
CA GLU A 84 11.59 -2.19 -1.34
C GLU A 84 10.58 -2.77 -2.34
N MET A 85 9.30 -2.38 -2.24
CA MET A 85 8.23 -2.85 -3.13
C MET A 85 8.19 -2.11 -4.46
N PHE A 86 8.49 -0.82 -4.46
CA PHE A 86 8.35 0.06 -5.62
C PHE A 86 9.61 0.88 -5.85
N LEU A 87 9.99 1.02 -7.12
CA LEU A 87 11.06 1.91 -7.53
C LEU A 87 10.64 2.69 -8.76
N ALA A 88 10.82 4.01 -8.71
CA ALA A 88 10.47 4.92 -9.79
C ALA A 88 9.01 4.81 -10.29
N GLY A 89 8.08 4.41 -9.41
CA GLY A 89 6.67 4.23 -9.75
C GLY A 89 6.32 2.85 -10.32
N GLU A 90 7.31 1.99 -10.51
CA GLU A 90 7.14 0.62 -10.98
C GLU A 90 7.34 -0.38 -9.83
N ILE A 91 6.82 -1.59 -10.01
CA ILE A 91 6.94 -2.66 -9.01
C ILE A 91 8.33 -3.29 -9.12
N GLN A 92 9.07 -3.26 -8.01
CA GLN A 92 10.42 -3.82 -7.92
C GLN A 92 10.41 -5.25 -7.39
N GLU A 93 9.78 -5.48 -6.24
CA GLU A 93 9.79 -6.77 -5.56
C GLU A 93 8.38 -7.13 -5.06
N THR A 94 8.02 -8.40 -5.23
CA THR A 94 6.70 -8.93 -4.83
C THR A 94 6.82 -10.10 -3.85
N SER A 95 8.03 -10.65 -3.68
CA SER A 95 8.30 -11.72 -2.73
C SER A 95 8.35 -11.18 -1.30
N LYS A 96 7.33 -11.53 -0.50
CA LYS A 96 7.27 -11.23 0.94
C LYS A 96 8.54 -11.65 1.68
N ARG A 97 9.11 -12.81 1.32
CA ARG A 97 10.31 -13.36 1.97
C ARG A 97 11.54 -12.50 1.68
N THR A 98 11.70 -12.06 0.43
CA THR A 98 12.83 -11.24 0.01
C THR A 98 12.76 -9.88 0.70
N ILE A 99 11.60 -9.22 0.65
CA ILE A 99 11.40 -7.90 1.26
C ILE A 99 11.73 -7.92 2.75
N ILE A 100 11.20 -8.89 3.50
CA ILE A 100 11.45 -8.97 4.95
C ILE A 100 12.93 -9.25 5.25
N SER A 101 13.56 -10.15 4.50
CA SER A 101 15.00 -10.41 4.65
C SER A 101 15.83 -9.14 4.42
N ARG A 102 15.47 -8.31 3.45
CA ARG A 102 16.14 -7.03 3.18
C ARG A 102 15.93 -6.02 4.30
N LEU A 103 14.72 -5.92 4.83
CA LEU A 103 14.41 -5.03 5.96
C LEU A 103 15.23 -5.41 7.20
N GLU A 104 15.35 -6.71 7.50
CA GLU A 104 16.17 -7.20 8.61
C GLU A 104 17.67 -6.90 8.41
N GLU A 105 18.19 -7.05 7.19
CA GLU A 105 19.56 -6.68 6.84
C GLU A 105 19.80 -5.18 7.05
N MET A 106 18.89 -4.33 6.58
CA MET A 106 18.98 -2.87 6.75
C MET A 106 18.96 -2.43 8.22
N GLU A 107 18.14 -3.07 9.06
CA GLU A 107 18.10 -2.77 10.49
C GLU A 107 19.41 -3.16 11.20
N ARG A 108 20.07 -4.25 10.77
CA ARG A 108 21.37 -4.66 11.33
C ARG A 108 22.49 -3.67 10.97
N VAL A 109 22.47 -3.10 9.78
CA VAL A 109 23.50 -2.14 9.32
C VAL A 109 23.33 -0.77 9.99
N LYS A 110 22.12 -0.41 10.45
CA LYS A 110 21.84 0.82 11.19
C LYS A 110 22.13 0.75 12.70
N ARG A 111 22.52 -0.42 13.24
CA ARG A 111 22.98 -0.60 14.62
C ARG A 111 24.50 -0.46 14.73
#